data_AF-A0A954ZB57-F1
#
_entry.id   AF-A0A954ZB57-F1
#
_cell.length_a   1.000
_cell.length_b   1.000
_cell.length_c   1.000
_cell.angle_alpha   90.00
_cell.angle_beta   90.00
_cell.angle_gamma   90.00
#
_symmetry.space_group_name_H-M   'P 1'
#
loop_
_entity.id
_entity.type
_entity.pdbx_description
1 polymer ?
#
loop_
_entity_poly.entity_id
_entity_poly.type
_entity_poly.pdbx_seq_one_letter_code
_entity_poly.pdbx_strand_id
1 'polypeptide(L)'
;MKNVATNAPCAIDALSPLESPSAGSTRVGSLDVYRGFVMLLLTLTAYHGSWAETLAAAHPDSSFLRTLAWQFEHVPWRGLTLWDMIQPSFMFLVGTSAAYSYASRTRRGESRRSMLAHAVRRAVVLSLLGVFLRSIGRSQTYWTF
;
A
#
# COMPACT_ATOMS: atom_id res chain seq x y z
N MET A 1 -47.30 -26.46 58.24
CA MET A 1 -45.91 -26.09 57.92
C MET A 1 -45.82 -25.92 56.42
N LYS A 2 -45.47 -24.72 55.94
CA LYS A 2 -45.67 -24.28 54.55
C LYS A 2 -44.56 -24.84 53.65
N ASN A 3 -44.92 -25.66 52.67
CA ASN A 3 -44.05 -26.04 51.55
C ASN A 3 -44.17 -24.99 50.45
N VAL A 4 -43.11 -24.19 50.26
CA VAL A 4 -42.99 -23.22 49.18
C VAL A 4 -42.15 -23.84 48.09
N ALA A 5 -42.77 -24.12 46.95
CA ALA A 5 -42.09 -24.34 45.69
C ALA A 5 -41.94 -23.01 44.95
N THR A 6 -40.87 -22.92 44.17
CA THR A 6 -40.75 -22.12 42.94
C THR A 6 -40.63 -20.59 43.09
N ASN A 7 -39.41 -20.07 42.84
CA ASN A 7 -39.12 -19.21 41.68
C ASN A 7 -37.71 -18.62 41.79
N ALA A 8 -36.81 -19.10 40.93
CA ALA A 8 -35.76 -18.24 40.39
C ALA A 8 -36.45 -17.17 39.52
N PRO A 9 -35.88 -15.96 39.47
CA PRO A 9 -34.98 -15.71 38.35
C PRO A 9 -33.67 -15.06 38.79
N CYS A 10 -32.56 -15.73 38.48
CA CYS A 10 -31.27 -15.10 38.32
C CYS A 10 -31.40 -14.17 37.10
N ALA A 11 -31.77 -12.90 37.34
CA ALA A 11 -31.85 -11.87 36.32
C ALA A 11 -30.43 -11.45 35.91
N ILE A 12 -29.81 -12.31 35.10
CA ILE A 12 -28.68 -11.98 34.22
C ILE A 12 -29.15 -11.93 32.77
N ASP A 13 -30.34 -11.35 32.54
CA ASP A 13 -30.78 -10.95 31.20
C ASP A 13 -30.37 -9.50 30.97
N ALA A 14 -29.23 -9.33 30.31
CA ALA A 14 -29.15 -8.54 29.09
C ALA A 14 -27.71 -8.61 28.59
N LEU A 15 -27.50 -9.66 27.80
CA LEU A 15 -26.53 -9.72 26.72
C LEU A 15 -26.33 -8.33 26.11
N SER A 16 -25.22 -7.68 26.42
CA SER A 16 -24.49 -7.00 25.35
C SER A 16 -23.75 -8.12 24.65
N PRO A 17 -24.14 -8.54 23.43
CA PRO A 17 -23.18 -9.26 22.60
C PRO A 17 -21.98 -8.32 22.53
N LEU A 18 -20.86 -8.72 23.13
CA LEU A 18 -19.59 -8.08 22.82
C LEU A 18 -19.54 -8.10 21.31
N GLU A 19 -19.67 -6.91 20.71
CA GLU A 19 -19.68 -6.74 19.28
C GLU A 19 -18.46 -7.49 18.79
N SER A 20 -18.72 -8.65 18.20
CA SER A 20 -17.66 -9.52 17.74
C SER A 20 -16.94 -8.65 16.73
N PRO A 21 -15.64 -8.33 16.89
CA PRO A 21 -14.95 -7.54 15.89
C PRO A 21 -15.21 -8.28 14.59
N SER A 22 -15.90 -7.59 13.67
CA SER A 22 -16.38 -8.17 12.43
C SER A 22 -15.27 -9.05 11.88
N ALA A 23 -15.58 -10.28 11.47
CA ALA A 23 -14.64 -11.18 10.81
C ALA A 23 -14.24 -10.62 9.43
N GLY A 24 -13.71 -9.40 9.41
CA GLY A 24 -13.03 -8.78 8.31
C GLY A 24 -11.57 -9.17 8.37
N SER A 25 -10.95 -9.30 7.19
CA SER A 25 -9.51 -9.49 7.06
C SER A 25 -8.74 -8.58 8.01
N THR A 26 -7.99 -9.14 8.95
CA THR A 26 -7.02 -8.40 9.75
C THR A 26 -6.06 -7.70 8.79
N ARG A 27 -6.21 -6.37 8.66
CA ARG A 27 -5.35 -5.55 7.80
C ARG A 27 -3.98 -5.44 8.47
N VAL A 28 -2.92 -5.56 7.67
CA VAL A 28 -1.55 -5.42 8.16
C VAL A 28 -1.21 -3.93 8.12
N GLY A 29 -1.47 -3.23 9.23
CA GLY A 29 -1.30 -1.77 9.29
C GLY A 29 0.11 -1.28 8.97
N SER A 30 1.15 -2.03 9.35
CA SER A 30 2.54 -1.71 9.00
C SER A 30 2.78 -1.72 7.49
N LEU A 31 2.12 -2.61 6.75
CA LEU A 31 2.24 -2.72 5.30
C LEU A 31 1.52 -1.56 4.60
N ASP A 32 0.38 -1.13 5.15
CA ASP A 32 -0.35 0.05 4.64
C ASP A 32 0.47 1.34 4.83
N VAL A 33 1.11 1.52 5.99
CA VAL A 33 2.02 2.65 6.26
C VAL A 33 3.23 2.61 5.33
N TYR A 34 3.87 1.45 5.19
CA TYR A 34 5.03 1.29 4.31
C TYR A 34 4.68 1.55 2.84
N ARG A 35 3.50 1.12 2.39
CA ARG A 35 2.99 1.44 1.06
C ARG A 35 2.82 2.94 0.86
N GLY A 36 2.24 3.64 1.84
CA GLY A 36 2.11 5.10 1.80
C GLY A 36 3.46 5.80 1.74
N PHE A 37 4.43 5.33 2.53
CA PHE A 37 5.79 5.84 2.51
C PHE A 37 6.46 5.69 1.13
N VAL A 38 6.41 4.51 0.51
CA VAL A 38 6.99 4.31 -0.84
C VAL A 38 6.33 5.20 -1.89
N MET A 39 5.00 5.38 -1.83
CA MET A 39 4.29 6.27 -2.75
C MET A 39 4.64 7.75 -2.54
N LEU A 40 4.83 8.17 -1.29
CA LEU A 40 5.32 9.51 -0.95
C LEU A 40 6.71 9.73 -1.55
N LEU A 41 7.64 8.78 -1.36
CA LEU A 41 8.98 8.84 -1.91
C LEU A 41 8.94 8.94 -3.44
N LEU A 42 8.18 8.07 -4.12
CA LEU A 42 8.01 8.11 -5.58
C LEU A 42 7.47 9.45 -6.08
N THR A 43 6.56 10.07 -5.34
CA THR A 43 5.99 11.38 -5.72
C THR A 43 7.06 12.46 -5.56
N LEU A 44 7.74 12.51 -4.41
CA LEU A 44 8.81 13.48 -4.16
C LEU A 44 9.92 13.37 -5.21
N THR A 45 10.27 12.15 -5.62
CA THR A 45 11.33 11.93 -6.60
C THR A 45 10.88 12.22 -8.02
N ALA A 46 9.64 11.92 -8.39
CA ALA A 46 9.10 12.27 -9.70
C ALA A 46 9.06 13.80 -9.94
N TYR A 47 8.92 14.60 -8.87
CA TYR A 47 8.93 16.06 -8.94
C TYR A 47 10.29 16.70 -8.60
N HIS A 48 11.39 15.94 -8.56
CA HIS A 48 12.70 16.39 -8.07
C HIS A 48 13.14 17.76 -8.61
N GLY A 49 12.99 18.01 -9.92
CA GLY A 49 13.44 19.24 -10.58
C GLY A 49 12.69 20.51 -10.17
N SER A 50 11.48 20.42 -9.59
CA SER A 50 10.69 21.62 -9.26
C SER A 50 10.86 22.09 -7.82
N TRP A 51 10.98 21.18 -6.86
CA TRP A 51 11.01 21.57 -5.44
C TRP A 51 12.43 21.63 -4.88
N ALA A 52 13.32 20.70 -5.23
CA ALA A 52 14.66 20.63 -4.66
C ALA A 52 15.54 21.80 -5.13
N GLU A 53 15.46 22.15 -6.42
CA GLU A 53 16.16 23.30 -7.00
C GLU A 53 15.66 24.63 -6.43
N THR A 54 14.32 24.77 -6.28
CA THR A 54 13.71 25.97 -5.68
C THR A 54 14.10 26.15 -4.21
N LEU A 55 14.15 25.06 -3.43
CA LEU A 55 14.58 25.09 -2.03
C LEU A 55 16.07 25.39 -1.89
N ALA A 56 16.91 24.84 -2.78
CA ALA A 56 18.35 25.12 -2.80
C ALA A 56 18.64 26.58 -3.17
N ALA A 57 17.88 27.16 -4.09
CA ALA A 57 17.99 28.57 -4.47
C ALA A 57 17.49 29.53 -3.36
N ALA A 58 16.46 29.14 -2.61
CA ALA A 58 15.89 29.96 -1.53
C ALA A 58 16.77 30.02 -0.27
N HIS A 59 17.58 28.99 0.01
CA HIS A 59 18.38 28.89 1.24
C HIS A 59 19.83 28.40 0.99
N PRO A 60 20.68 29.23 0.34
CA PRO A 60 22.05 28.86 -0.03
C PRO A 60 22.96 28.54 1.16
N ASP A 61 22.68 29.09 2.35
CA ASP A 61 23.55 28.95 3.54
C ASP A 61 23.30 27.68 4.36
N SER A 62 22.24 26.92 4.08
CA SER A 62 21.88 25.74 4.88
C SER A 62 22.49 24.44 4.31
N SER A 63 23.50 23.92 5.01
CA SER A 63 24.15 22.65 4.64
C SER A 63 23.20 21.45 4.68
N PHE A 64 22.21 21.47 5.58
CA PHE A 64 21.19 20.43 5.72
C PHE A 64 20.24 20.33 4.53
N LEU A 65 19.75 21.46 3.99
CA LEU A 65 18.84 21.43 2.83
C LEU A 65 19.59 21.00 1.58
N ARG A 66 20.87 21.35 1.45
CA ARG A 66 21.73 20.86 0.37
C ARG A 66 21.96 19.35 0.44
N THR A 67 22.25 18.79 1.61
CA THR A 67 22.39 17.32 1.74
C THR A 67 21.07 16.61 1.53
N LEU A 68 19.94 17.18 1.97
CA LEU A 68 18.62 16.62 1.71
C LEU A 68 18.29 16.64 0.20
N ALA A 69 18.52 17.76 -0.49
CA ALA A 69 18.33 17.87 -1.94
C ALA A 69 19.21 16.86 -2.70
N TRP A 70 20.48 16.69 -2.28
CA TRP A 70 21.41 15.75 -2.88
C TRP A 70 20.96 14.28 -2.78
N GLN A 71 20.17 13.90 -1.76
CA GLN A 71 19.60 12.54 -1.66
C GLN A 71 18.56 12.23 -2.75
N PHE A 72 17.96 13.26 -3.34
CA PHE A 72 16.96 13.15 -4.41
C PHE A 72 17.56 13.38 -5.81
N GLU A 73 18.87 13.59 -5.91
CA GLU A 73 19.58 13.82 -7.16
C GLU A 73 20.34 12.57 -7.62
N HIS A 74 20.32 12.30 -8.94
CA HIS A 74 21.00 11.13 -9.47
C HIS A 74 22.51 11.42 -9.64
N VAL A 75 23.31 10.96 -8.68
CA VAL A 75 24.76 11.19 -8.67
C VAL A 75 25.45 10.17 -9.59
N PRO A 76 26.48 10.58 -10.36
CA PRO A 76 27.23 9.65 -11.21
C PRO A 76 27.97 8.58 -10.37
N TRP A 77 27.39 7.38 -10.33
CA TRP A 77 27.99 6.05 -10.09
C TRP A 77 29.03 5.87 -8.95
N ARG A 78 29.09 6.78 -7.96
CA ARG A 78 29.90 6.67 -6.73
C ARG A 78 29.15 7.16 -5.48
N GLY A 79 27.93 6.68 -5.27
CA GLY A 79 27.16 6.95 -4.05
C GLY A 79 25.96 6.01 -3.90
N LEU A 80 25.46 5.88 -2.67
CA LEU A 80 24.13 5.33 -2.38
C LEU A 80 23.25 6.51 -2.00
N THR A 81 22.29 6.84 -2.85
CA THR A 81 21.33 7.92 -2.58
C THR A 81 19.95 7.36 -2.30
N LEU A 82 19.09 8.17 -1.68
CA LEU A 82 17.70 7.77 -1.46
C LEU A 82 16.99 7.43 -2.78
N TRP A 83 17.35 8.10 -3.87
CA TRP A 83 16.90 7.78 -5.23
C TRP A 83 17.06 6.29 -5.59
N ASP A 84 18.22 5.70 -5.26
CA ASP A 84 18.53 4.31 -5.61
C ASP A 84 17.77 3.30 -4.72
N MET A 85 17.35 3.70 -3.51
CA MET A 85 16.67 2.83 -2.55
C MET A 85 15.17 2.65 -2.85
N ILE A 86 14.59 3.46 -3.74
CA ILE A 86 13.16 3.41 -4.06
C ILE A 86 12.81 2.13 -4.81
N GLN A 87 13.63 1.72 -5.78
CA GLN A 87 13.38 0.50 -6.54
C GLN A 87 13.44 -0.76 -5.64
N PRO A 88 14.49 -0.98 -4.81
CA PRO A 88 14.50 -2.07 -3.83
C PRO A 88 13.31 -2.03 -2.87
N SER A 89 12.95 -0.85 -2.37
CA SER A 89 11.81 -0.68 -1.46
C SER A 89 10.48 -1.07 -2.11
N PHE A 90 10.27 -0.65 -3.36
CA PHE A 90 9.07 -1.00 -4.12
C PHE A 90 8.98 -2.51 -4.38
N MET A 91 10.09 -3.15 -4.79
CA MET A 91 10.11 -4.60 -5.02
C MET A 91 9.85 -5.39 -3.73
N PHE A 92 10.42 -4.94 -2.60
CA PHE A 92 10.15 -5.54 -1.30
C PHE A 92 8.68 -5.41 -0.86
N LEU A 93 8.10 -4.21 -1.04
CA LEU A 93 6.68 -3.96 -0.76
C LEU A 93 5.77 -4.86 -1.59
N VAL A 94 6.01 -4.97 -2.90
CA VAL A 94 5.20 -5.81 -3.80
C VAL A 94 5.32 -7.28 -3.43
N GLY A 95 6.54 -7.76 -3.17
CA GLY A 95 6.79 -9.16 -2.77
C GLY A 95 6.10 -9.54 -1.46
N THR A 96 6.26 -8.73 -0.41
CA THR A 96 5.60 -8.95 0.88
C THR A 96 4.08 -8.87 0.77
N SER A 97 3.55 -7.90 0.02
CA SER A 97 2.11 -7.78 -0.24
C SER A 97 1.53 -9.00 -0.94
N ALA A 98 2.23 -9.55 -1.94
CA ALA A 98 1.81 -10.75 -2.65
C ALA A 98 1.81 -11.98 -1.72
N ALA A 99 2.86 -12.15 -0.91
CA ALA A 99 2.98 -13.26 0.05
C ALA A 99 1.83 -13.25 1.08
N TYR A 100 1.55 -12.08 1.69
CA TYR A 100 0.42 -11.93 2.62
C TYR A 100 -0.94 -12.16 1.94
N SER A 101 -1.11 -11.69 0.70
CA SER A 101 -2.35 -11.93 -0.07
C SER A 101 -2.58 -13.43 -0.32
N TYR A 102 -1.53 -14.15 -0.71
CA TYR A 102 -1.59 -15.59 -0.94
C TYR A 102 -1.90 -16.36 0.34
N ALA A 103 -1.21 -16.04 1.44
CA ALA A 103 -1.43 -16.68 2.74
C ALA A 103 -2.87 -16.45 3.25
N SER A 104 -3.39 -15.23 3.10
CA SER A 104 -4.76 -14.89 3.52
C SER A 104 -5.82 -15.69 2.75
N ARG A 105 -5.68 -15.81 1.43
CA ARG A 105 -6.63 -16.56 0.59
C ARG A 105 -6.53 -18.07 0.76
N THR A 106 -5.31 -18.57 0.99
CA THR A 106 -5.09 -20.00 1.30
C THR A 106 -5.81 -20.39 2.59
N ARG A 107 -5.76 -19.54 3.64
CA ARG A 107 -6.50 -19.76 4.90
C ARG A 107 -8.03 -19.75 4.71
N ARG A 108 -8.53 -19.12 3.64
CA ARG A 108 -9.96 -19.09 3.29
C ARG A 108 -10.39 -20.27 2.42
N GLY A 109 -9.48 -21.17 2.04
CA GLY A 109 -9.78 -22.31 1.18
C GLY A 109 -10.02 -21.94 -0.29
N GLU A 110 -9.60 -20.76 -0.75
CA GLU A 110 -9.71 -20.40 -2.17
C GLU A 110 -8.87 -21.34 -3.05
N SER A 111 -9.41 -21.74 -4.21
CA SER A 111 -8.68 -22.57 -5.16
C SER A 111 -7.56 -21.77 -5.84
N ARG A 112 -6.40 -22.39 -6.06
CA ARG A 112 -5.25 -21.77 -6.74
C ARG A 112 -5.60 -21.18 -8.11
N ARG A 113 -6.50 -21.85 -8.85
CA ARG A 113 -6.98 -21.38 -10.16
C ARG A 113 -7.81 -20.10 -10.04
N SER A 114 -8.68 -20.00 -9.03
CA SER A 114 -9.46 -18.78 -8.77
C SER A 114 -8.54 -17.61 -8.41
N MET A 115 -7.54 -17.85 -7.54
CA MET A 115 -6.57 -16.83 -7.15
C MET A 115 -5.75 -16.33 -8.35
N LEU A 116 -5.27 -17.24 -9.21
CA LEU A 116 -4.51 -16.90 -10.41
C LEU A 116 -5.38 -16.15 -11.43
N ALA A 117 -6.60 -16.64 -11.72
CA ALA A 117 -7.52 -15.97 -12.63
C ALA A 117 -7.85 -14.55 -12.15
N HIS A 118 -8.03 -14.36 -10.85
CA HIS A 118 -8.23 -13.03 -10.26
C HIS A 118 -6.99 -12.13 -10.45
N ALA A 119 -5.79 -12.64 -10.21
CA ALA A 119 -4.55 -11.88 -10.42
C ALA A 119 -4.36 -11.48 -11.89
N VAL A 120 -4.55 -12.41 -12.84
CA VAL A 120 -4.46 -12.17 -14.29
C VAL A 120 -5.49 -11.13 -14.73
N ARG A 121 -6.75 -11.27 -14.31
CA ARG A 121 -7.80 -10.28 -14.62
C ARG A 121 -7.38 -8.89 -14.16
N ARG A 122 -6.83 -8.75 -12.94
CA ARG A 122 -6.37 -7.45 -12.44
C ARG A 122 -5.20 -6.91 -13.26
N ALA A 123 -4.23 -7.76 -13.61
CA ALA A 123 -3.11 -7.35 -14.46
C ALA A 123 -3.60 -6.83 -15.82
N VAL A 124 -4.47 -7.58 -16.51
CA VAL A 124 -5.05 -7.16 -17.80
C VAL A 124 -5.81 -5.85 -17.68
N VAL A 125 -6.69 -5.71 -16.68
CA VAL A 125 -7.45 -4.47 -16.47
C VAL A 125 -6.53 -3.27 -16.23
N LEU A 126 -5.48 -3.43 -15.43
CA LEU A 126 -4.53 -2.34 -15.15
C LEU A 126 -3.66 -2.00 -16.38
N SER A 127 -3.23 -3.00 -17.15
CA SER A 127 -2.50 -2.78 -18.40
C SER A 127 -3.36 -2.03 -19.43
N LEU A 128 -4.61 -2.47 -19.63
CA LEU A 128 -5.55 -1.80 -20.53
C LEU A 128 -5.89 -0.40 -20.05
N LEU A 129 -6.06 -0.19 -18.75
CA LEU A 129 -6.28 1.14 -18.18
C LEU A 129 -5.08 2.07 -18.42
N GLY A 130 -3.85 1.56 -18.28
CA GLY A 130 -2.63 2.32 -18.60
C GLY A 130 -2.57 2.72 -20.07
N VAL A 131 -2.84 1.79 -21.00
CA VAL A 131 -2.92 2.07 -22.44
C VAL A 131 -4.02 3.09 -22.73
N PHE A 132 -5.20 2.92 -22.12
CA PHE A 132 -6.32 3.83 -22.28
C PHE A 132 -5.96 5.24 -21.82
N LEU A 133 -5.49 5.41 -20.58
CA LEU A 133 -5.08 6.71 -20.04
C LEU A 133 -4.01 7.40 -20.89
N ARG A 134 -3.09 6.63 -21.48
CA ARG A 134 -2.08 7.15 -22.41
C ARG A 134 -2.65 7.53 -23.78
N SER A 135 -3.70 6.85 -24.22
CA SER A 135 -4.34 7.07 -25.52
C SER A 135 -5.40 8.18 -25.51
N ILE A 136 -5.81 8.69 -24.33
CA ILE A 136 -6.71 9.84 -24.22
C ILE A 136 -6.05 11.05 -24.90
N GLY A 137 -6.70 11.61 -25.92
CA GLY A 137 -6.23 12.80 -26.66
C GLY A 137 -5.30 12.53 -27.85
N ARG A 138 -5.12 11.27 -28.27
CA ARG A 138 -4.35 10.89 -29.48
C ARG A 138 -5.23 10.14 -30.48
N SER A 139 -5.03 10.37 -31.78
CA SER A 139 -5.80 9.75 -32.87
C SER A 139 -5.44 8.28 -33.14
N GLN A 140 -4.41 7.74 -32.48
CA GLN A 140 -3.97 6.35 -32.61
C GLN A 140 -3.65 5.76 -31.23
N THR A 141 -4.14 4.54 -30.98
CA THR A 141 -3.80 3.73 -29.81
C THR A 141 -2.38 3.18 -29.98
N TYR A 142 -1.42 3.76 -29.25
CA TYR A 142 -0.05 3.26 -29.22
C TYR A 142 0.03 1.96 -28.40
N TRP A 143 0.05 0.83 -29.09
CA TRP A 143 0.44 -0.47 -28.54
C TRP A 143 1.97 -0.57 -28.46
N THR A 144 2.60 0.32 -27.70
CA THR A 144 4.04 0.22 -27.44
C THR A 144 4.23 -0.61 -26.18
N PHE A 145 4.79 -1.82 -26.36
CA PHE A 145 5.35 -2.66 -25.31
C PHE A 145 6.74 -2.13 -24.92
#